data_AF-A0A3A0DPX2-F1
#
_entry.id   AF-A0A3A0DPX2-F1
#
_cell.length_a   1.000
_cell.length_b   1.000
_cell.length_c   1.000
_cell.angle_alpha   90.00
_cell.angle_beta   90.00
_cell.angle_gamma   90.00
#
_symmetry.space_group_name_H-M   'P 1'
#
loop_
_entity.id
_entity.type
_entity.pdbx_description
1 polymer ?
#
loop_
_entity_poly.entity_id
_entity_poly.type
_entity_poly.pdbx_seq_one_letter_code
_entity_poly.pdbx_strand_id
1 'polypeptide(L)'
;MCASGDNELYGQASAAFDKLQSPRQSKPNAALPLLATIALFAVSILWMIGSASTLAFAFLGLLIAVLLLHEAGHYLGMRLFGYRDVRMFFIPFFGAAVAGEQHAAPAWQQATVLLLGPLPGIALGAAIGVARPEGWTGLAAYLLLLVNGLNLLPFVPLDGGKLLQLLVFARHPSCELVFLLVSGLGLIAVGWMEVSWVFGGLGLAVSLSAPWQYRRRLARLAGVRELGPLPPQLPQLTEDDRRSLFRAARAVKPRSYDSSEIAGEMKTLHEVSATRPAGALPTIGLLSLYLAGVAAALTFDPFGVTRGVANLSATPMVGRIAGVFEFSDGQPLALESRRGETTRIRARQGYRFIGVTFQVEGDKTLVPGDYVVVDRSGGEFLPLGISNPSGGFYRRDYVRRVELHRDLNFPVTFGSGGVSQLALPKPAITLLYEVPARDVEFHLHHNSMIYDFRVPAPQPKPR
;
A
#
# COMPACT_ATOMS: atom_id res chain seq x y z
N MET A 1 5.83 55.05 23.39
CA MET A 1 5.93 53.71 24.00
C MET A 1 5.98 52.57 22.97
N CYS A 2 5.28 52.63 21.82
CA CYS A 2 5.35 51.54 20.82
C CYS A 2 6.73 51.33 20.15
N ALA A 3 7.50 52.41 19.92
CA ALA A 3 8.79 52.31 19.22
C ALA A 3 9.92 51.61 20.01
N SER A 4 9.86 51.57 21.35
CA SER A 4 10.85 50.82 22.14
C SER A 4 10.59 49.32 22.14
N GLY A 5 9.31 48.92 22.17
CA GLY A 5 8.90 47.51 22.13
C GLY A 5 9.21 46.83 20.80
N ASP A 6 9.02 47.50 19.67
CA ASP A 6 9.34 46.92 18.35
C ASP A 6 10.86 46.77 18.13
N ASN A 7 11.67 47.67 18.68
CA ASN A 7 13.14 47.55 18.62
C ASN A 7 13.66 46.40 19.51
N GLU A 8 13.06 46.18 20.68
CA GLU A 8 13.39 45.05 21.54
C GLU A 8 12.99 43.72 20.89
N LEU A 9 11.77 43.66 20.32
CA LEU A 9 11.27 42.50 19.59
C LEU A 9 12.14 42.20 18.37
N TYR A 10 12.59 43.23 17.64
CA TYR A 10 13.54 43.07 16.55
C TYR A 10 14.85 42.46 17.02
N GLY A 11 15.44 42.96 18.11
CA GLY A 11 16.68 42.41 18.66
C GLY A 11 16.56 40.92 19.03
N GLN A 12 15.45 40.55 19.67
CA GLN A 12 15.17 39.16 20.02
C GLN A 12 14.93 38.28 18.77
N ALA A 13 14.14 38.76 17.80
CA ALA A 13 13.85 38.05 16.57
C ALA A 13 15.09 37.88 15.69
N SER A 14 15.95 38.89 15.60
CA SER A 14 17.22 38.80 14.88
C SER A 14 18.17 37.77 15.53
N ALA A 15 18.27 37.77 16.86
CA ALA A 15 19.06 36.77 17.56
C ALA A 15 18.50 35.34 17.38
N ALA A 16 17.17 35.18 17.37
CA ALA A 16 16.52 33.92 17.07
C ALA A 16 16.73 33.50 15.60
N PHE A 17 16.72 34.46 14.67
CA PHE A 17 17.01 34.25 13.26
C PHE A 17 18.42 33.71 13.06
N ASP A 18 19.43 34.27 13.74
CA ASP A 18 20.80 33.76 13.69
C ASP A 18 20.92 32.33 14.25
N LYS A 19 20.20 32.02 15.34
CA LYS A 19 20.15 30.64 15.89
C LYS A 19 19.58 29.63 14.89
N LEU A 20 18.57 30.01 14.09
CA LEU A 20 18.01 29.15 13.05
C LEU A 20 18.98 28.85 11.89
N GLN A 21 20.09 29.58 11.79
CA GLN A 21 21.13 29.39 10.79
C GLN A 21 22.27 28.49 11.27
N SER A 22 22.49 28.45 12.59
CA SER A 22 23.50 27.58 13.19
C SER A 22 23.16 26.10 12.94
N PRO A 23 24.12 25.26 12.50
CA PRO A 23 23.88 23.83 12.32
C PRO A 23 23.37 23.24 13.64
N ARG A 24 22.19 22.61 13.63
CA ARG A 24 21.76 21.86 14.82
C ARG A 24 22.71 20.67 14.96
N GLN A 25 23.33 20.54 16.13
CA GLN A 25 24.16 19.38 16.42
C GLN A 25 23.30 18.11 16.32
N SER A 26 23.65 17.21 15.40
CA SER A 26 22.98 15.93 15.26
C SER A 26 23.27 15.08 16.51
N LYS A 27 22.24 14.76 17.28
CA LYS A 27 22.37 13.82 18.40
C LYS A 27 22.89 12.47 17.88
N PRO A 28 23.85 11.82 18.56
CA PRO A 28 24.57 10.65 18.03
C PRO A 28 23.71 9.40 17.82
N ASN A 29 22.51 9.32 18.41
CA ASN A 29 21.69 8.11 18.40
C ASN A 29 20.49 8.23 17.45
N ALA A 30 20.71 8.52 16.17
CA ALA A 30 19.63 8.63 15.18
C ALA A 30 18.99 7.27 14.79
N ALA A 31 19.68 6.15 15.04
CA ALA A 31 19.19 4.81 14.70
C ALA A 31 18.04 4.32 15.60
N LEU A 32 18.14 4.56 16.92
CA LEU A 32 17.12 4.14 17.89
C LEU A 32 15.72 4.75 17.62
N PRO A 33 15.56 6.06 17.39
CA PRO A 33 14.25 6.63 17.08
C PRO A 33 13.70 6.13 15.74
N LEU A 34 14.56 5.90 14.73
CA LEU A 34 14.12 5.31 13.46
C LEU A 34 13.55 3.90 13.68
N LEU A 35 14.27 3.03 14.39
CA LEU A 35 13.79 1.68 14.71
C LEU A 35 12.48 1.69 15.50
N ALA A 36 12.35 2.62 16.46
CA ALA A 36 11.11 2.80 17.20
C ALA A 36 9.94 3.20 16.29
N THR A 37 10.15 4.11 15.34
CA THR A 37 9.12 4.50 14.38
C THR A 37 8.76 3.39 13.39
N ILE A 38 9.73 2.59 12.95
CA ILE A 38 9.49 1.41 12.11
C ILE A 38 8.65 0.39 12.86
N ALA A 39 8.97 0.12 14.13
CA ALA A 39 8.20 -0.80 14.96
C ALA A 39 6.76 -0.32 15.16
N LEU A 40 6.56 0.97 15.42
CA LEU A 40 5.22 1.55 15.57
C LEU A 40 4.42 1.46 14.27
N PHE A 41 5.05 1.75 13.13
CA PHE A 41 4.44 1.58 11.81
C PHE A 41 4.08 0.11 11.55
N ALA A 42 4.99 -0.83 11.80
CA ALA A 42 4.77 -2.26 11.67
C ALA A 42 3.54 -2.72 12.47
N VAL A 43 3.46 -2.34 13.75
CA VAL A 43 2.31 -2.66 14.61
C VAL A 43 1.02 -2.04 14.06
N SER A 44 1.06 -0.80 13.58
CA SER A 44 -0.12 -0.14 13.01
C SER A 44 -0.66 -0.84 11.77
N ILE A 45 0.21 -1.33 10.88
CA ILE A 45 -0.17 -2.06 9.68
C ILE A 45 -0.67 -3.46 10.02
N LEU A 46 -0.02 -4.18 10.94
CA LEU A 46 -0.50 -5.49 11.40
C LEU A 46 -1.87 -5.39 12.07
N TRP A 47 -2.10 -4.34 12.86
CA TRP A 47 -3.40 -4.07 13.45
C TRP A 47 -4.47 -3.79 12.38
N MET A 48 -4.14 -3.00 11.35
CA MET A 48 -5.04 -2.72 10.23
C MET A 48 -5.36 -3.98 9.40
N ILE A 49 -4.39 -4.86 9.20
CA ILE A 49 -4.59 -6.15 8.52
C ILE A 49 -5.44 -7.10 9.37
N GLY A 50 -5.46 -6.92 10.70
CA GLY A 50 -6.23 -7.75 11.62
C GLY A 50 -5.70 -9.18 11.77
N SER A 51 -4.50 -9.48 11.26
CA SER A 51 -3.87 -10.80 11.37
C SER A 51 -2.35 -10.71 11.47
N ALA A 52 -1.74 -11.61 12.25
CA ALA A 52 -0.29 -11.77 12.38
C ALA A 52 0.17 -13.06 11.67
N SER A 53 -0.22 -13.22 10.41
CA SER A 53 0.14 -14.38 9.59
C SER A 53 1.53 -14.21 8.96
N THR A 54 2.18 -15.31 8.56
CA THR A 54 3.45 -15.27 7.83
C THR A 54 3.34 -14.43 6.55
N LEU A 55 2.19 -14.46 5.88
CA LEU A 55 1.92 -13.63 4.71
C LEU A 55 1.85 -12.14 5.07
N ALA A 56 1.18 -11.79 6.18
CA ALA A 56 1.13 -10.42 6.67
C ALA A 56 2.53 -9.88 7.01
N PHE A 57 3.37 -10.70 7.64
CA PHE A 57 4.75 -10.32 7.94
C PHE A 57 5.61 -10.16 6.68
N ALA A 58 5.47 -11.05 5.70
CA ALA A 58 6.22 -10.96 4.45
C ALA A 58 5.76 -9.77 3.59
N PHE A 59 4.45 -9.53 3.50
CA PHE A 59 3.89 -8.32 2.88
C PHE A 59 4.41 -7.06 3.57
N LEU A 60 4.38 -7.03 4.91
CA LEU A 60 4.87 -5.89 5.69
C LEU A 60 6.37 -5.67 5.46
N GLY A 61 7.17 -6.74 5.43
CA GLY A 61 8.60 -6.67 5.15
C GLY A 61 8.87 -6.08 3.76
N LEU A 62 8.15 -6.53 2.74
CA LEU A 62 8.22 -5.98 1.39
C LEU A 62 7.76 -4.51 1.33
N LEU A 63 6.65 -4.16 1.99
CA LEU A 63 6.16 -2.80 2.05
C LEU A 63 7.17 -1.86 2.70
N ILE A 64 7.75 -2.25 3.85
CA ILE A 64 8.81 -1.49 4.51
C ILE A 64 10.03 -1.36 3.59
N ALA A 65 10.45 -2.42 2.91
CA ALA A 65 11.57 -2.38 1.99
C ALA A 65 11.34 -1.40 0.82
N VAL A 66 10.14 -1.42 0.23
CA VAL A 66 9.75 -0.49 -0.86
C VAL A 66 9.72 0.96 -0.36
N LEU A 67 9.12 1.21 0.82
CA LEU A 67 9.10 2.55 1.43
C LEU A 67 10.51 3.04 1.77
N LEU A 68 11.37 2.17 2.29
CA LEU A 68 12.78 2.51 2.55
C LEU A 68 13.54 2.83 1.27
N LEU A 69 13.32 2.07 0.19
CA LEU A 69 13.94 2.35 -1.10
C LEU A 69 13.49 3.72 -1.65
N HIS A 70 12.19 4.00 -1.58
CA HIS A 70 11.60 5.28 -1.96
C HIS A 70 12.21 6.44 -1.17
N GLU A 71 12.18 6.37 0.16
CA GLU A 71 12.71 7.41 1.02
C GLU A 71 14.25 7.52 0.93
N ALA A 72 14.96 6.42 0.67
CA ALA A 72 16.40 6.46 0.43
C ALA A 72 16.73 7.29 -0.83
N GLY A 73 15.86 7.29 -1.83
CA GLY A 73 15.95 8.16 -2.99
C GLY A 73 15.88 9.64 -2.62
N HIS A 74 14.89 10.04 -1.81
CA HIS A 74 14.80 11.40 -1.27
C HIS A 74 16.02 11.75 -0.40
N TYR A 75 16.41 10.86 0.49
CA TYR A 75 17.57 11.02 1.37
C TYR A 75 18.85 11.26 0.55
N LEU A 76 19.10 10.44 -0.47
CA LEU A 76 20.27 10.57 -1.33
C LEU A 76 20.23 11.89 -2.09
N GLY A 77 19.09 12.26 -2.69
CA GLY A 77 18.93 13.56 -3.35
C GLY A 77 19.22 14.73 -2.42
N MET A 78 18.66 14.71 -1.21
CA MET A 78 18.92 15.73 -0.19
C MET A 78 20.41 15.81 0.17
N ARG A 79 21.10 14.67 0.35
CA ARG A 79 22.53 14.64 0.68
C ARG A 79 23.40 15.14 -0.48
N LEU A 80 23.06 14.77 -1.72
CA LEU A 80 23.78 15.22 -2.93
C LEU A 80 23.66 16.74 -3.14
N PHE A 81 22.51 17.33 -2.81
CA PHE A 81 22.30 18.79 -2.90
C PHE A 81 22.71 19.55 -1.62
N GLY A 82 23.26 18.88 -0.61
CA GLY A 82 23.82 19.53 0.57
C GLY A 82 22.78 19.96 1.62
N TYR A 83 21.62 19.30 1.69
CA TYR A 83 20.68 19.45 2.79
C TYR A 83 21.33 19.06 4.12
N ARG A 84 20.99 19.80 5.17
CA ARG A 84 21.43 19.57 6.55
C ARG A 84 20.34 18.87 7.35
N ASP A 85 20.74 18.25 8.46
CA ASP A 85 19.82 17.56 9.39
C ASP A 85 18.89 16.54 8.73
N VAL A 86 19.34 15.89 7.65
CA VAL A 86 18.54 14.91 6.91
C VAL A 86 18.30 13.66 7.77
N ARG A 87 17.03 13.37 8.06
CA ARG A 87 16.60 12.27 8.92
C ARG A 87 15.41 11.57 8.28
N MET A 88 15.41 10.24 8.38
CA MET A 88 14.30 9.38 7.98
C MET A 88 13.54 8.95 9.23
N PHE A 89 12.21 8.84 9.13
CA PHE A 89 11.35 8.28 10.16
C PHE A 89 10.08 7.71 9.54
N PHE A 90 9.38 6.84 10.27
CA PHE A 90 8.10 6.30 9.85
C PHE A 90 6.94 6.98 10.59
N ILE A 91 5.88 7.28 9.85
CA ILE A 91 4.61 7.80 10.35
C ILE A 91 3.62 6.63 10.39
N PRO A 92 3.08 6.26 11.57
CA PRO A 92 2.12 5.18 11.69
C PRO A 92 0.95 5.35 10.72
N PHE A 93 0.46 4.25 10.14
CA PHE A 93 -0.59 4.20 9.12
C PHE A 93 -0.30 4.87 7.76
N PHE A 94 0.64 5.83 7.70
CA PHE A 94 0.88 6.62 6.49
C PHE A 94 2.08 6.13 5.68
N GLY A 95 3.19 5.79 6.31
CA GLY A 95 4.38 5.31 5.60
C GLY A 95 5.69 5.84 6.18
N ALA A 96 6.69 6.00 5.33
CA ALA A 96 7.97 6.59 5.69
C ALA A 96 8.02 8.06 5.23
N ALA A 97 8.91 8.84 5.82
CA ALA A 97 9.16 10.22 5.43
C ALA A 97 10.62 10.60 5.72
N VAL A 98 11.20 11.40 4.82
CA VAL A 98 12.49 12.07 5.03
C VAL A 98 12.29 13.56 5.20
N ALA A 99 12.87 14.10 6.28
CA ALA A 99 12.95 15.53 6.51
C ALA A 99 14.41 15.98 6.44
N GLY A 100 14.65 17.12 5.80
CA GLY A 100 15.95 17.77 5.74
C GLY A 100 15.77 19.27 5.50
N GLU A 101 16.72 20.07 5.96
CA GLU A 101 16.69 21.52 5.79
C GLU A 101 17.76 21.96 4.80
N GLN A 102 17.37 22.69 3.76
CA GLN A 102 18.29 23.44 2.92
C GLN A 102 17.78 24.85 2.75
N HIS A 103 18.64 25.81 3.04
CA HIS A 103 18.32 27.21 2.85
C HIS A 103 18.41 27.56 1.35
N ALA A 104 17.34 28.15 0.83
CA ALA A 104 17.23 28.65 -0.54
C ALA A 104 17.57 27.64 -1.67
N ALA A 105 17.17 26.37 -1.50
CA ALA A 105 17.34 25.36 -2.55
C ALA A 105 16.61 25.77 -3.85
N PRO A 106 17.29 25.82 -5.02
CA PRO A 106 16.64 26.15 -6.28
C PRO A 106 15.57 25.10 -6.64
N ALA A 107 14.49 25.53 -7.30
CA ALA A 107 13.32 24.69 -7.56
C ALA A 107 13.64 23.40 -8.35
N TRP A 108 14.62 23.44 -9.27
CA TRP A 108 15.02 22.23 -10.01
C TRP A 108 15.68 21.16 -9.13
N GLN A 109 16.42 21.56 -8.07
CA GLN A 109 17.00 20.62 -7.11
C GLN A 109 15.90 19.98 -6.28
N GLN A 110 14.99 20.79 -5.74
CA GLN A 110 13.84 20.30 -4.98
C GLN A 110 12.98 19.33 -5.81
N ALA A 111 12.70 19.67 -7.07
CA ALA A 111 12.00 18.80 -8.01
C ALA A 111 12.75 17.50 -8.30
N THR A 112 14.08 17.55 -8.41
CA THR A 112 14.91 16.36 -8.60
C THR A 112 14.86 15.44 -7.38
N VAL A 113 14.93 16.00 -6.16
CA VAL A 113 14.75 15.24 -4.91
C VAL A 113 13.39 14.54 -4.89
N LEU A 114 12.30 15.25 -5.26
CA LEU A 114 10.95 14.69 -5.32
C LEU A 114 10.82 13.53 -6.33
N LEU A 115 11.58 13.55 -7.42
CA LEU A 115 11.57 12.48 -8.42
C LEU A 115 12.50 11.30 -8.07
N LEU A 116 13.57 11.55 -7.30
CA LEU A 116 14.51 10.51 -6.87
C LEU A 116 13.87 9.50 -5.91
N GLY A 117 12.77 9.82 -5.24
CA GLY A 117 12.00 8.84 -4.48
C GLY A 117 11.27 7.82 -5.38
N PRO A 118 10.29 8.27 -6.20
CA PRO A 118 9.44 7.37 -6.96
C PRO A 118 10.13 6.68 -8.14
N LEU A 119 10.98 7.38 -8.90
CA LEU A 119 11.47 6.87 -10.18
C LEU A 119 12.35 5.61 -10.08
N PRO A 120 13.29 5.49 -9.11
CA PRO A 120 14.07 4.26 -8.96
C PRO A 120 13.20 3.05 -8.64
N GLY A 121 12.17 3.23 -7.82
CA GLY A 121 11.22 2.18 -7.50
C GLY A 121 10.39 1.74 -8.71
N ILE A 122 9.92 2.70 -9.51
CA ILE A 122 9.20 2.40 -10.77
C ILE A 122 10.11 1.69 -11.76
N ALA A 123 11.34 2.16 -11.95
CA ALA A 123 12.30 1.54 -12.86
C ALA A 123 12.62 0.10 -12.46
N LEU A 124 12.86 -0.15 -11.17
CA LEU A 124 13.12 -1.49 -10.65
C LEU A 124 11.88 -2.39 -10.76
N GLY A 125 10.71 -1.88 -10.37
CA GLY A 125 9.45 -2.62 -10.45
C GLY A 125 9.09 -2.98 -11.88
N ALA A 126 9.26 -2.06 -12.83
CA ALA A 126 9.04 -2.32 -14.25
C ALA A 126 10.06 -3.35 -14.80
N ALA A 127 11.34 -3.22 -14.46
CA ALA A 127 12.39 -4.15 -14.89
C ALA A 127 12.13 -5.58 -14.41
N ILE A 128 11.74 -5.75 -13.14
CA ILE A 128 11.36 -7.06 -12.58
C ILE A 128 10.06 -7.54 -13.24
N GLY A 129 9.09 -6.66 -13.40
CA GLY A 129 7.78 -6.97 -13.95
C GLY A 129 7.83 -7.53 -15.37
N VAL A 130 8.79 -7.12 -16.21
CA VAL A 130 8.93 -7.60 -17.61
C VAL A 130 9.02 -9.13 -17.66
N ALA A 131 9.67 -9.74 -16.68
CA ALA A 131 9.79 -11.20 -16.57
C ALA A 131 8.50 -11.90 -16.12
N ARG A 132 7.44 -11.14 -15.80
CA ARG A 132 6.17 -11.61 -15.22
C ARG A 132 6.34 -12.61 -14.07
N PRO A 133 7.14 -12.27 -13.05
CA PRO A 133 7.42 -13.20 -11.97
C PRO A 133 6.16 -13.43 -11.12
N GLU A 134 6.03 -14.65 -10.62
CA GLU A 134 4.96 -15.06 -9.70
C GLU A 134 5.42 -14.99 -8.24
N GLY A 135 4.49 -15.21 -7.30
CA GLY A 135 4.77 -15.24 -5.86
C GLY A 135 5.35 -13.94 -5.31
N TRP A 136 6.34 -14.05 -4.43
CA TRP A 136 6.94 -12.91 -3.71
C TRP A 136 7.61 -11.89 -4.61
N THR A 137 8.25 -12.33 -5.68
CA THR A 137 8.92 -11.45 -6.64
C THR A 137 7.89 -10.65 -7.45
N GLY A 138 6.78 -11.28 -7.85
CA GLY A 138 5.63 -10.60 -8.45
C GLY A 138 5.01 -9.56 -7.50
N LEU A 139 4.81 -9.92 -6.24
CA LEU A 139 4.31 -9.00 -5.22
C LEU A 139 5.25 -7.81 -4.99
N ALA A 140 6.57 -8.04 -4.96
CA ALA A 140 7.55 -6.98 -4.81
C ALA A 140 7.52 -6.00 -6.00
N ALA A 141 7.47 -6.51 -7.24
CA ALA A 141 7.34 -5.68 -8.44
C ALA A 141 6.07 -4.84 -8.42
N TYR A 142 4.95 -5.44 -7.99
CA TYR A 142 3.69 -4.74 -7.83
C TYR A 142 3.76 -3.64 -6.77
N LEU A 143 4.28 -3.93 -5.58
CA LEU A 143 4.41 -2.93 -4.53
C LEU A 143 5.34 -1.79 -4.93
N LEU A 144 6.44 -2.09 -5.63
CA LEU A 144 7.33 -1.09 -6.21
C LEU A 144 6.57 -0.16 -7.17
N LEU A 145 5.80 -0.70 -8.11
CA LEU A 145 5.04 0.11 -9.07
C LEU A 145 3.89 0.86 -8.41
N LEU A 146 3.15 0.19 -7.52
CA LEU A 146 1.98 0.76 -6.83
C LEU A 146 2.38 1.91 -5.91
N VAL A 147 3.29 1.68 -4.95
CA VAL A 147 3.66 2.69 -3.95
C VAL A 147 4.28 3.91 -4.63
N ASN A 148 5.22 3.69 -5.55
CA ASN A 148 5.90 4.79 -6.23
C ASN A 148 4.99 5.48 -7.27
N GLY A 149 4.12 4.73 -7.95
CA GLY A 149 3.11 5.27 -8.87
C GLY A 149 2.06 6.11 -8.16
N LEU A 150 1.59 5.67 -6.98
CA LEU A 150 0.72 6.47 -6.12
C LEU A 150 1.42 7.77 -5.70
N ASN A 151 2.71 7.72 -5.32
CA ASN A 151 3.46 8.94 -4.99
C ASN A 151 3.67 9.88 -6.19
N LEU A 152 3.49 9.44 -7.44
CA LEU A 152 3.45 10.33 -8.61
C LEU A 152 2.07 10.93 -8.90
N LEU A 153 1.00 10.54 -8.20
CA LEU A 153 -0.30 11.14 -8.44
C LEU A 153 -0.29 12.65 -8.19
N PRO A 154 -1.07 13.41 -8.97
CA PRO A 154 -1.13 14.87 -8.87
C PRO A 154 -2.03 15.30 -7.69
N PHE A 155 -1.72 14.83 -6.48
CA PHE A 155 -2.45 15.18 -5.27
C PHE A 155 -1.48 15.51 -4.13
N VAL A 156 -1.76 16.56 -3.36
CA VAL A 156 -1.03 16.84 -2.11
C VAL A 156 -1.63 15.95 -1.00
N PRO A 157 -0.82 15.23 -0.20
CA PRO A 157 0.62 15.42 0.07
C PRO A 157 1.60 14.51 -0.69
N LEU A 158 1.19 13.89 -1.78
CA LEU A 158 2.05 13.00 -2.58
C LEU A 158 3.12 13.80 -3.35
N ASP A 159 4.20 13.15 -3.75
CA ASP A 159 5.36 13.84 -4.33
C ASP A 159 5.08 14.41 -5.71
N GLY A 160 4.25 13.75 -6.52
CA GLY A 160 3.74 14.28 -7.79
C GLY A 160 2.95 15.57 -7.58
N GLY A 161 2.13 15.64 -6.54
CA GLY A 161 1.43 16.86 -6.16
C GLY A 161 2.36 17.99 -5.76
N LYS A 162 3.35 17.71 -4.89
CA LYS A 162 4.39 18.68 -4.51
C LYS A 162 5.21 19.16 -5.72
N LEU A 163 5.52 18.25 -6.64
CA LEU A 163 6.28 18.53 -7.86
C LEU A 163 5.52 19.49 -8.77
N LEU A 164 4.23 19.24 -9.02
CA LEU A 164 3.40 20.13 -9.84
C LEU A 164 3.17 21.48 -9.17
N GLN A 165 3.00 21.50 -7.84
CA GLN A 165 2.93 22.74 -7.08
C GLN A 165 4.20 23.59 -7.26
N LEU A 166 5.37 22.96 -7.21
CA LEU A 166 6.67 23.60 -7.36
C LEU A 166 6.97 24.06 -8.79
N LEU A 167 6.64 23.25 -9.81
CA LEU A 167 7.03 23.51 -11.20
C LEU A 167 5.97 24.27 -12.00
N VAL A 168 4.68 24.02 -11.75
CA VAL A 168 3.57 24.54 -12.56
C VAL A 168 2.83 25.65 -11.82
N PHE A 169 2.37 25.37 -10.60
CA PHE A 169 1.51 26.30 -9.86
C PHE A 169 2.27 27.37 -9.07
N ALA A 170 3.60 27.26 -9.01
CA ALA A 170 4.45 28.27 -8.38
C ALA A 170 4.27 29.66 -9.00
N ARG A 171 3.90 29.75 -10.29
CA ARG A 171 3.70 31.04 -10.98
C ARG A 171 2.28 31.61 -10.83
N HIS A 172 1.31 30.79 -10.44
CA HIS A 172 -0.10 31.17 -10.38
C HIS A 172 -0.74 30.74 -9.04
N PRO A 173 -0.71 31.60 -8.01
CA PRO A 173 -1.25 31.28 -6.68
C PRO A 173 -2.71 30.79 -6.71
N SER A 174 -3.54 31.32 -7.60
CA SER A 174 -4.95 30.91 -7.69
C SER A 174 -5.12 29.48 -8.21
N CYS A 175 -4.27 29.05 -9.14
CA CYS A 175 -4.27 27.67 -9.64
C CYS A 175 -3.83 26.68 -8.56
N GLU A 176 -2.88 27.07 -7.72
CA GLU A 176 -2.46 26.26 -6.56
C GLU A 176 -3.61 26.05 -5.57
N LEU A 177 -4.39 27.10 -5.27
CA LEU A 177 -5.56 26.96 -4.39
C LEU A 177 -6.57 25.96 -4.96
N VAL A 178 -6.92 26.10 -6.24
CA VAL A 178 -7.83 25.16 -6.91
C VAL A 178 -7.28 23.75 -6.85
N PHE A 179 -5.99 23.57 -7.14
CA PHE A 179 -5.32 22.27 -7.09
C PHE A 179 -5.36 21.63 -5.71
N LEU A 180 -5.09 22.40 -4.64
CA LEU A 180 -5.17 21.92 -3.25
C LEU A 180 -6.59 21.52 -2.87
N LEU A 181 -7.61 22.30 -3.27
CA LEU A 181 -9.01 21.99 -3.01
C LEU A 181 -9.46 20.74 -3.76
N VAL A 182 -9.10 20.61 -5.05
CA VAL A 182 -9.39 19.41 -5.84
C VAL A 182 -8.70 18.18 -5.24
N SER A 183 -7.46 18.32 -4.77
CA SER A 183 -6.74 17.24 -4.09
C SER A 183 -7.42 16.83 -2.79
N GLY A 184 -7.80 17.81 -1.96
CA GLY A 184 -8.50 17.56 -0.71
C GLY A 184 -9.86 16.88 -0.91
N LEU A 185 -10.65 17.34 -1.88
CA LEU A 185 -11.93 16.73 -2.25
C LEU A 185 -11.75 15.31 -2.82
N GLY A 186 -10.72 15.08 -3.63
CA GLY A 186 -10.37 13.75 -4.14
C GLY A 186 -10.04 12.77 -3.01
N LEU A 187 -9.24 13.19 -2.03
CA LEU A 187 -8.94 12.37 -0.84
C LEU A 187 -10.19 12.09 0.01
N ILE A 188 -11.10 13.06 0.15
CA ILE A 188 -12.38 12.85 0.82
C ILE A 188 -13.23 11.82 0.07
N ALA A 189 -13.31 11.91 -1.25
CA ALA A 189 -14.07 10.97 -2.06
C ALA A 189 -13.51 9.54 -1.93
N VAL A 190 -12.19 9.37 -1.98
CA VAL A 190 -11.54 8.06 -1.73
C VAL A 190 -11.83 7.57 -0.31
N GLY A 191 -11.70 8.44 0.70
CA GLY A 191 -12.03 8.09 2.08
C GLY A 191 -13.48 7.65 2.26
N TRP A 192 -14.40 8.25 1.51
CA TRP A 192 -15.81 7.85 1.51
C TRP A 192 -16.03 6.48 0.84
N MET A 193 -15.44 6.27 -0.34
CA MET A 193 -15.59 5.02 -1.11
C MET A 193 -14.99 3.82 -0.37
N GLU A 194 -13.84 3.99 0.26
CA GLU A 194 -13.12 2.94 0.98
C GLU A 194 -13.52 2.86 2.47
N VAL A 195 -14.47 3.68 2.92
CA VAL A 195 -14.89 3.79 4.34
C VAL A 195 -13.68 4.04 5.27
N SER A 196 -12.69 4.77 4.78
CA SER A 196 -11.44 5.07 5.48
C SER A 196 -11.49 6.48 6.06
N TRP A 197 -11.62 6.55 7.39
CA TRP A 197 -11.58 7.81 8.13
C TRP A 197 -10.23 8.54 8.00
N VAL A 198 -9.15 7.80 7.71
CA VAL A 198 -7.79 8.36 7.55
C VAL A 198 -7.72 9.23 6.30
N PHE A 199 -8.14 8.71 5.14
CA PHE A 199 -8.14 9.48 3.89
C PHE A 199 -9.15 10.62 3.92
N GLY A 200 -10.33 10.39 4.51
CA GLY A 200 -11.33 11.44 4.71
C GLY A 200 -10.83 12.58 5.60
N GLY A 201 -10.19 12.25 6.73
CA GLY A 201 -9.62 13.22 7.65
C GLY A 201 -8.46 14.02 7.05
N LEU A 202 -7.56 13.38 6.31
CA LEU A 202 -6.47 14.05 5.60
C LEU A 202 -7.01 15.00 4.53
N GLY A 203 -7.96 14.54 3.70
CA GLY A 203 -8.57 15.37 2.67
C GLY A 203 -9.29 16.59 3.24
N LEU A 204 -9.96 16.44 4.39
CA LEU A 204 -10.55 17.55 5.13
C LEU A 204 -9.49 18.53 5.64
N ALA A 205 -8.39 18.04 6.23
CA ALA A 205 -7.31 18.89 6.72
C ALA A 205 -6.63 19.69 5.60
N VAL A 206 -6.39 19.06 4.43
CA VAL A 206 -5.88 19.73 3.24
C VAL A 206 -6.85 20.82 2.77
N SER A 207 -8.14 20.49 2.66
CA SER A 207 -9.18 21.41 2.19
C SER A 207 -9.34 22.62 3.11
N LEU A 208 -9.39 22.40 4.43
CA LEU A 208 -9.55 23.48 5.42
C LEU A 208 -8.30 24.36 5.53
N SER A 209 -7.11 23.80 5.33
CA SER A 209 -5.87 24.57 5.38
C SER A 209 -5.60 25.36 4.09
N ALA A 210 -6.17 24.96 2.94
CA ALA A 210 -5.87 25.56 1.64
C ALA A 210 -6.13 27.09 1.56
N PRO A 211 -7.28 27.64 2.01
CA PRO A 211 -7.50 29.09 1.97
C PRO A 211 -6.50 29.87 2.84
N TRP A 212 -6.10 29.28 3.96
CA TRP A 212 -5.12 29.88 4.86
C TRP A 212 -3.70 29.85 4.28
N GLN A 213 -3.31 28.73 3.67
CA GLN A 213 -2.04 28.61 2.95
C GLN A 213 -1.96 29.62 1.79
N TYR A 214 -3.04 29.76 1.03
CA TYR A 214 -3.16 30.74 -0.06
C TYR A 214 -2.98 32.19 0.42
N ARG A 215 -3.70 32.58 1.48
CA ARG A 215 -3.59 33.94 2.06
C ARG A 215 -2.17 34.24 2.55
N ARG A 216 -1.53 33.28 3.23
CA ARG A 216 -0.13 33.43 3.68
C ARG A 216 0.83 33.56 2.51
N ARG A 217 0.64 32.78 1.46
CA ARG A 217 1.47 32.85 0.25
C ARG A 217 1.36 34.22 -0.43
N LEU A 218 0.15 34.76 -0.57
CA LEU A 218 -0.04 36.11 -1.11
C LEU A 218 0.65 37.18 -0.27
N ALA A 219 0.53 37.11 1.06
CA ALA A 219 1.21 38.04 1.97
C ALA A 219 2.74 37.97 1.83
N ARG A 220 3.30 36.76 1.66
CA ARG A 220 4.74 36.57 1.42
C ARG A 220 5.18 37.15 0.08
N LEU A 221 4.42 36.91 -0.98
CA LEU A 221 4.72 37.47 -2.30
C LEU A 221 4.67 39.00 -2.29
N ALA A 222 3.71 39.60 -1.58
CA ALA A 222 3.65 41.03 -1.36
C ALA A 222 4.88 41.54 -0.60
N GLY A 223 5.24 40.88 0.52
CA GLY A 223 6.43 41.24 1.31
C GLY A 223 7.74 41.13 0.52
N VAL A 224 7.93 40.07 -0.26
CA VAL A 224 9.14 39.89 -1.10
C VAL A 224 9.21 40.95 -2.21
N ARG A 225 8.06 41.35 -2.77
CA ARG A 225 8.00 42.43 -3.76
C ARG A 225 8.44 43.77 -3.18
N GLU A 226 8.14 44.03 -1.91
CA GLU A 226 8.57 45.24 -1.19
C GLU A 226 10.06 45.21 -0.79
N LEU A 227 10.59 44.02 -0.46
CA LEU A 227 11.98 43.82 -0.06
C LEU A 227 12.99 44.04 -1.20
N GLY A 228 12.61 43.70 -2.44
CA GLY A 228 13.54 43.65 -3.57
C GLY A 228 14.51 42.46 -3.52
N PRO A 229 15.49 42.39 -4.44
CA PRO A 229 16.42 41.28 -4.52
C PRO A 229 17.40 41.30 -3.35
N LEU A 230 17.28 40.34 -2.45
CA LEU A 230 18.22 40.15 -1.34
C LEU A 230 19.41 39.26 -1.76
N PRO A 231 20.59 39.45 -1.14
CA PRO A 231 21.73 38.57 -1.40
C PRO A 231 21.38 37.13 -1.00
N PRO A 232 21.77 36.14 -1.82
CA PRO A 232 21.39 34.74 -1.62
C PRO A 232 22.06 34.10 -0.39
N GLN A 233 23.17 34.68 0.07
CA GLN A 233 23.92 34.18 1.21
C GLN A 233 23.61 35.04 2.44
N LEU A 234 23.10 34.41 3.49
CA LEU A 234 22.77 35.05 4.76
C LEU A 234 23.89 35.92 5.38
N PRO A 235 25.18 35.55 5.32
CA PRO A 235 26.27 36.39 5.84
C PRO A 235 26.43 37.74 5.12
N GLN A 236 25.84 37.90 3.94
CA GLN A 236 25.90 39.12 3.14
C GLN A 236 24.74 40.08 3.45
N LEU A 237 23.78 39.68 4.30
CA LEU A 237 22.66 40.54 4.68
C LEU A 237 23.15 41.71 5.53
N THR A 238 22.85 42.92 5.07
CA THR A 238 23.10 44.13 5.85
C THR A 238 22.08 44.26 6.99
N GLU A 239 22.37 45.14 7.95
CA GLU A 239 21.43 45.43 9.05
C GLU A 239 20.11 46.02 8.53
N ASP A 240 20.17 46.81 7.44
CA ASP A 240 18.98 47.37 6.80
C ASP A 240 18.14 46.28 6.11
N ASP A 241 18.79 45.28 5.49
CA ASP A 241 18.10 44.12 4.92
C ASP A 241 17.38 43.33 6.01
N ARG A 242 18.03 43.11 7.17
CA ARG A 242 17.43 42.41 8.32
C ARG A 242 16.24 43.16 8.89
N ARG A 243 16.33 44.48 9.05
CA ARG A 243 15.21 45.31 9.50
C ARG A 243 14.06 45.31 8.50
N SER A 244 14.35 45.26 7.21
CA SER A 244 13.34 45.17 6.16
C SER A 244 12.66 43.79 6.17
N LEU A 245 13.43 42.71 6.30
CA LEU A 245 12.92 41.35 6.50
C LEU A 245 12.02 41.24 7.73
N PHE A 246 12.41 41.86 8.86
CA PHE A 246 11.61 41.89 10.07
C PHE A 246 10.27 42.61 9.86
N ARG A 247 10.28 43.78 9.19
CA ARG A 247 9.05 44.52 8.86
C ARG A 247 8.12 43.70 7.96
N ALA A 248 8.66 43.06 6.93
CA ALA A 248 7.90 42.17 6.06
C ALA A 248 7.33 40.95 6.83
N ALA A 249 8.12 40.35 7.73
CA ALA A 249 7.67 39.25 8.59
C ALA A 249 6.52 39.66 9.52
N ARG A 250 6.59 40.88 10.08
CA ARG A 250 5.52 41.47 10.90
C ARG A 250 4.27 41.76 10.08
N ALA A 251 4.40 42.19 8.82
CA ALA A 251 3.25 42.37 7.93
C ALA A 251 2.54 41.04 7.62
N VAL A 252 3.29 39.93 7.50
CA VAL A 252 2.72 38.59 7.32
C VAL A 252 2.07 38.07 8.61
N LYS A 253 2.65 38.38 9.78
CA LYS A 253 2.16 37.96 11.10
C LYS A 253 1.93 39.15 12.06
N PRO A 254 0.93 40.02 11.80
CA PRO A 254 0.74 41.26 12.56
C PRO A 254 0.37 41.04 14.03
N ARG A 255 -0.17 39.86 14.36
CA ARG A 255 -0.61 39.50 15.72
C ARG A 255 0.42 38.69 16.52
N SER A 256 1.53 38.26 15.92
CA SER A 256 2.54 37.47 16.63
C SER A 256 3.59 38.38 17.26
N TYR A 257 3.81 38.21 18.56
CA TYR A 257 4.87 38.86 19.34
C TYR A 257 5.94 37.86 19.82
N ASP A 258 5.86 36.61 19.34
CA ASP A 258 6.88 35.60 19.59
C ASP A 258 8.07 35.82 18.63
N SER A 259 9.23 36.13 19.20
CA SER A 259 10.47 36.37 18.45
C SER A 259 10.90 35.16 17.62
N SER A 260 10.62 33.93 18.06
CA SER A 260 10.92 32.69 17.33
C SER A 260 10.03 32.53 16.10
N GLU A 261 8.74 32.82 16.23
CA GLU A 261 7.79 32.76 15.12
C GLU A 261 8.08 33.81 14.04
N ILE A 262 8.53 34.99 14.45
CA ILE A 262 8.93 36.07 13.55
C ILE A 262 10.24 35.71 12.86
N ALA A 263 11.23 35.19 13.60
CA ALA A 263 12.50 34.72 13.04
C ALA A 263 12.30 33.61 11.98
N GLY A 264 11.39 32.67 12.23
CA GLY A 264 11.03 31.65 11.24
C GLY A 264 10.40 32.22 9.97
N GLU A 265 9.59 33.27 10.11
CA GLU A 265 9.00 33.96 8.95
C GLU A 265 10.04 34.81 8.21
N MET A 266 10.98 35.46 8.91
CA MET A 266 12.13 36.15 8.30
C MET A 266 12.97 35.17 7.45
N LYS A 267 13.26 33.97 7.97
CA LYS A 267 13.93 32.89 7.21
C LYS A 267 13.15 32.51 5.97
N THR A 268 11.85 32.29 6.11
CA THR A 268 10.98 31.91 4.99
C THR A 268 10.94 33.00 3.90
N LEU A 269 10.82 34.28 4.29
CA LEU A 269 10.79 35.40 3.35
C LEU A 269 12.12 35.56 2.61
N HIS A 270 13.24 35.44 3.33
CA HIS A 270 14.56 35.46 2.71
C HIS A 270 14.72 34.28 1.74
N GLU A 271 14.31 33.06 2.11
CA GLU A 271 14.33 31.90 1.21
C GLU A 271 13.49 32.13 -0.05
N VAL A 272 12.26 32.62 0.08
CA VAL A 272 11.40 32.92 -1.08
C VAL A 272 12.03 34.00 -1.97
N SER A 273 12.72 34.99 -1.40
CA SER A 273 13.42 36.03 -2.17
C SER A 273 14.70 35.52 -2.86
N ALA A 274 15.42 34.60 -2.21
CA ALA A 274 16.71 34.09 -2.66
C ALA A 274 16.58 32.88 -3.61
N THR A 275 15.47 32.15 -3.53
CA THR A 275 15.20 30.98 -4.38
C THR A 275 14.94 31.41 -5.83
N ARG A 276 15.73 30.85 -6.74
CA ARG A 276 15.51 31.05 -8.18
C ARG A 276 14.45 30.05 -8.66
N PRO A 277 13.42 30.51 -9.41
CA PRO A 277 12.49 29.59 -10.06
C PRO A 277 13.23 28.75 -11.09
N ALA A 278 12.72 27.54 -11.37
CA ALA A 278 13.29 26.71 -12.42
C ALA A 278 13.14 27.40 -13.79
N GLY A 279 14.22 27.39 -14.58
CA GLY A 279 14.18 27.83 -15.97
C GLY A 279 13.28 26.91 -16.82
N ALA A 280 12.81 27.40 -17.96
CA ALA A 280 11.87 26.67 -18.82
C ALA A 280 12.40 25.28 -19.24
N LEU A 281 13.68 25.20 -19.64
CA LEU A 281 14.31 23.94 -20.08
C LEU A 281 14.35 22.88 -18.95
N PRO A 282 14.91 23.16 -17.74
CA PRO A 282 14.81 22.24 -16.61
C PRO A 282 13.37 21.84 -16.27
N THR A 283 12.42 22.78 -16.30
CA THR A 283 11.01 22.48 -16.01
C THR A 283 10.44 21.48 -17.02
N ILE A 284 10.66 21.69 -18.32
CA ILE A 284 10.19 20.76 -19.36
C ILE A 284 10.83 19.38 -19.20
N GLY A 285 12.14 19.33 -18.95
CA GLY A 285 12.86 18.07 -18.72
C GLY A 285 12.31 17.30 -17.51
N LEU A 286 12.11 17.98 -16.38
CA LEU A 286 11.58 17.38 -15.15
C LEU A 286 10.13 16.92 -15.31
N LEU A 287 9.29 17.69 -16.00
CA LEU A 287 7.90 17.30 -16.30
C LEU A 287 7.85 16.12 -17.28
N SER A 288 8.75 16.06 -18.26
CA SER A 288 8.85 14.93 -19.18
C SER A 288 9.23 13.65 -18.43
N LEU A 289 10.18 13.76 -17.50
CA LEU A 289 10.59 12.63 -16.65
C LEU A 289 9.46 12.18 -15.71
N TYR A 290 8.73 13.13 -15.13
CA TYR A 290 7.52 12.86 -14.35
C TYR A 290 6.48 12.09 -15.16
N LEU A 291 6.13 12.56 -16.36
CA LEU A 291 5.16 11.90 -17.24
C LEU A 291 5.63 10.52 -17.68
N ALA A 292 6.93 10.33 -17.94
CA ALA A 292 7.51 9.03 -18.25
C ALA A 292 7.37 8.06 -17.07
N GLY A 293 7.60 8.53 -15.84
CA GLY A 293 7.37 7.74 -14.62
C GLY A 293 5.90 7.32 -14.45
N VAL A 294 4.97 8.26 -14.64
CA VAL A 294 3.52 7.98 -14.61
C VAL A 294 3.14 6.96 -15.68
N ALA A 295 3.61 7.14 -16.92
CA ALA A 295 3.34 6.20 -18.00
C ALA A 295 3.92 4.81 -17.71
N ALA A 296 5.14 4.71 -17.17
CA ALA A 296 5.75 3.44 -16.79
C ALA A 296 4.96 2.73 -15.67
N ALA A 297 4.45 3.48 -14.69
CA ALA A 297 3.61 2.92 -13.63
C ALA A 297 2.24 2.43 -14.15
N LEU A 298 1.65 3.12 -15.13
CA LEU A 298 0.32 2.78 -15.69
C LEU A 298 0.36 1.70 -16.78
N THR A 299 1.43 1.64 -17.57
CA THR A 299 1.59 0.64 -18.66
C THR A 299 1.86 -0.75 -18.11
N PHE A 300 2.33 -0.85 -16.88
CA PHE A 300 2.49 -2.13 -16.20
C PHE A 300 1.16 -2.56 -15.60
N ASP A 301 0.46 -3.45 -16.30
CA ASP A 301 -0.89 -3.94 -15.98
C ASP A 301 -1.05 -4.30 -14.48
N PRO A 302 -1.73 -3.45 -13.69
CA PRO A 302 -2.06 -3.77 -12.31
C PRO A 302 -3.03 -4.96 -12.23
N PHE A 303 -3.80 -5.25 -13.29
CA PHE A 303 -4.80 -6.31 -13.36
C PHE A 303 -4.20 -7.72 -13.60
N GLY A 304 -3.01 -7.80 -14.19
CA GLY A 304 -2.24 -9.03 -14.30
C GLY A 304 -1.63 -9.46 -12.96
N VAL A 305 -1.25 -8.50 -12.11
CA VAL A 305 -0.66 -8.77 -10.79
C VAL A 305 -1.69 -8.81 -9.66
N THR A 306 -2.85 -8.14 -9.78
CA THR A 306 -3.97 -8.40 -8.86
C THR A 306 -4.48 -9.84 -8.95
N ARG A 307 -4.25 -10.58 -10.05
CA ARG A 307 -4.42 -12.04 -10.05
C ARG A 307 -3.46 -12.74 -9.08
N GLY A 308 -2.21 -12.26 -8.99
CA GLY A 308 -1.23 -12.73 -8.01
C GLY A 308 -1.56 -12.36 -6.55
N VAL A 309 -2.21 -11.21 -6.31
CA VAL A 309 -2.70 -10.79 -4.97
C VAL A 309 -4.04 -11.44 -4.61
N ALA A 310 -4.90 -11.70 -5.59
CA ALA A 310 -6.10 -12.54 -5.43
C ALA A 310 -5.71 -13.97 -5.03
N ASN A 311 -4.58 -14.48 -5.56
CA ASN A 311 -3.99 -15.75 -5.12
C ASN A 311 -3.44 -15.72 -3.67
N LEU A 312 -3.13 -14.54 -3.12
CA LEU A 312 -2.64 -14.38 -1.73
C LEU A 312 -3.78 -14.17 -0.70
N SER A 313 -4.96 -13.70 -1.14
CA SER A 313 -6.11 -13.36 -0.28
C SER A 313 -7.18 -14.46 -0.19
N ALA A 314 -7.04 -15.56 -0.95
CA ALA A 314 -7.99 -16.66 -0.98
C ALA A 314 -7.62 -17.82 -0.02
N THR A 315 -7.67 -17.57 1.30
CA THR A 315 -7.34 -18.59 2.32
C THR A 315 -8.44 -18.92 3.32
N PRO A 316 -9.01 -20.14 3.23
CA PRO A 316 -9.40 -20.94 4.41
C PRO A 316 -8.78 -22.38 4.43
N MET A 317 -8.38 -22.85 5.64
CA MET A 317 -7.71 -24.12 6.07
C MET A 317 -8.78 -25.07 6.58
N VAL A 318 -8.53 -26.34 6.94
CA VAL A 318 -8.83 -27.65 6.30
C VAL A 318 -7.74 -28.53 5.67
N GLY A 319 -6.62 -28.64 6.38
CA GLY A 319 -6.09 -29.98 6.72
C GLY A 319 -4.97 -30.55 5.84
N ARG A 320 -4.26 -31.55 6.38
CA ARG A 320 -3.29 -32.35 5.62
C ARG A 320 -4.06 -33.35 4.74
N ILE A 321 -3.64 -33.50 3.47
CA ILE A 321 -4.12 -34.60 2.63
C ILE A 321 -3.64 -35.92 3.28
N ALA A 322 -4.58 -36.78 3.64
CA ALA A 322 -4.32 -38.08 4.25
C ALA A 322 -4.16 -39.20 3.21
N GLY A 323 -4.75 -39.03 2.01
CA GLY A 323 -4.65 -40.02 0.93
C GLY A 323 -5.44 -39.64 -0.31
N VAL A 324 -5.09 -40.27 -1.44
CA VAL A 324 -5.80 -40.18 -2.72
C VAL A 324 -6.12 -41.59 -3.20
N PHE A 325 -7.36 -41.84 -3.59
CA PHE A 325 -7.84 -43.16 -4.00
C PHE A 325 -8.49 -43.08 -5.38
N GLU A 326 -8.19 -44.05 -6.24
CA GLU A 326 -8.86 -44.22 -7.52
C GLU A 326 -10.04 -45.17 -7.35
N PHE A 327 -11.18 -44.78 -7.92
CA PHE A 327 -12.40 -45.56 -7.82
C PHE A 327 -12.60 -46.37 -9.10
N SER A 328 -12.82 -47.68 -8.95
CA SER A 328 -13.23 -48.56 -10.06
C SER A 328 -14.72 -48.37 -10.36
N ASP A 329 -15.09 -48.50 -11.65
CA ASP A 329 -16.40 -48.27 -12.26
C ASP A 329 -17.65 -48.23 -11.36
N GLY A 330 -18.39 -47.10 -11.46
CA GLY A 330 -19.73 -46.92 -10.91
C GLY A 330 -19.74 -46.50 -9.45
N GLN A 331 -19.74 -45.18 -9.20
CA GLN A 331 -19.77 -44.64 -7.82
C GLN A 331 -21.20 -44.33 -7.37
N PRO A 332 -21.64 -44.80 -6.20
CA PRO A 332 -22.95 -44.46 -5.65
C PRO A 332 -22.95 -43.02 -5.13
N LEU A 333 -23.56 -42.11 -5.88
CA LEU A 333 -23.92 -40.78 -5.40
C LEU A 333 -25.35 -40.84 -4.84
N ALA A 334 -25.55 -40.50 -3.58
CA ALA A 334 -26.89 -40.36 -3.03
C ALA A 334 -27.52 -39.08 -3.57
N LEU A 335 -28.64 -39.21 -4.29
CA LEU A 335 -29.52 -38.09 -4.62
C LEU A 335 -30.68 -38.08 -3.64
N GLU A 336 -31.16 -36.86 -3.35
CA GLU A 336 -32.18 -36.57 -2.37
C GLU A 336 -33.41 -37.49 -2.51
N SER A 337 -33.65 -38.35 -1.51
CA SER A 337 -34.98 -38.84 -1.20
C SER A 337 -34.95 -39.46 0.19
N ARG A 338 -36.05 -39.29 0.94
CA ARG A 338 -36.37 -39.90 2.25
C ARG A 338 -36.15 -41.43 2.36
N ARG A 339 -35.64 -42.09 1.31
CA ARG A 339 -35.44 -43.54 1.17
C ARG A 339 -34.01 -44.00 0.82
N GLY A 340 -33.02 -43.11 0.70
CA GLY A 340 -31.62 -43.51 0.48
C GLY A 340 -31.32 -44.06 -0.92
N GLU A 341 -32.01 -43.56 -1.96
CA GLU A 341 -31.78 -43.99 -3.34
C GLU A 341 -30.39 -43.56 -3.82
N THR A 342 -29.56 -44.54 -4.16
CA THR A 342 -28.19 -44.35 -4.65
C THR A 342 -28.18 -44.43 -6.16
N THR A 343 -27.78 -43.35 -6.82
CA THR A 343 -27.57 -43.35 -8.27
C THR A 343 -26.10 -43.68 -8.53
N ARG A 344 -25.83 -44.78 -9.24
CA ARG A 344 -24.46 -45.06 -9.69
C ARG A 344 -24.13 -44.19 -10.89
N ILE A 345 -23.23 -43.25 -10.72
CA ILE A 345 -22.71 -42.44 -11.82
C ILE A 345 -21.53 -43.16 -12.47
N ARG A 346 -21.49 -43.14 -13.81
CA ARG A 346 -20.34 -43.56 -14.61
C ARG A 346 -19.57 -42.32 -15.03
N ALA A 347 -18.25 -42.43 -15.06
CA ALA A 347 -17.40 -41.36 -15.57
C ALA A 347 -17.63 -41.19 -17.08
N ARG A 348 -17.45 -39.97 -17.57
CA ARG A 348 -17.47 -39.67 -19.01
C ARG A 348 -16.38 -40.48 -19.73
N GLN A 349 -16.59 -40.75 -21.02
CA GLN A 349 -15.55 -41.41 -21.82
C GLN A 349 -14.24 -40.59 -21.78
N GLY A 350 -13.15 -41.24 -21.38
CA GLY A 350 -11.85 -40.59 -21.20
C GLY A 350 -11.64 -39.91 -19.83
N TYR A 351 -12.55 -40.08 -18.88
CA TYR A 351 -12.46 -39.57 -17.50
C TYR A 351 -12.53 -40.71 -16.47
N ARG A 352 -12.08 -40.43 -15.25
CA ARG A 352 -12.09 -41.34 -14.09
C ARG A 352 -12.48 -40.60 -12.81
N PHE A 353 -12.94 -41.33 -11.80
CA PHE A 353 -13.22 -40.77 -10.49
C PHE A 353 -12.04 -40.93 -9.53
N ILE A 354 -11.73 -39.87 -8.79
CA ILE A 354 -10.74 -39.89 -7.71
C ILE A 354 -11.37 -39.38 -6.41
N GLY A 355 -10.94 -39.95 -5.28
CA GLY A 355 -11.25 -39.46 -3.93
C GLY A 355 -10.03 -38.83 -3.31
N VAL A 356 -10.17 -37.62 -2.77
CA VAL A 356 -9.11 -36.95 -2.01
C VAL A 356 -9.57 -36.82 -0.56
N THR A 357 -8.82 -37.42 0.36
CA THR A 357 -9.14 -37.42 1.79
C THR A 357 -8.34 -36.34 2.52
N PHE A 358 -9.04 -35.47 3.24
CA PHE A 358 -8.49 -34.39 4.07
C PHE A 358 -8.64 -34.74 5.54
N GLN A 359 -7.53 -34.67 6.29
CA GLN A 359 -7.54 -34.79 7.74
C GLN A 359 -7.68 -33.41 8.37
N VAL A 360 -8.72 -33.22 9.18
CA VAL A 360 -9.09 -31.89 9.68
C VAL A 360 -8.80 -31.73 11.16
N GLU A 361 -7.93 -30.77 11.51
CA GLU A 361 -7.66 -30.36 12.88
C GLU A 361 -8.59 -29.22 13.33
N GLY A 362 -9.10 -29.30 14.55
CA GLY A 362 -10.00 -28.28 15.13
C GLY A 362 -11.39 -28.21 14.48
N ASP A 363 -12.29 -27.43 15.09
CA ASP A 363 -13.65 -27.28 14.56
C ASP A 363 -13.65 -26.29 13.41
N LYS A 364 -14.32 -26.63 12.30
CA LYS A 364 -14.18 -25.90 11.03
C LYS A 364 -15.45 -25.91 10.21
N THR A 365 -15.64 -24.85 9.43
CA THR A 365 -16.79 -24.68 8.51
C THR A 365 -16.31 -24.57 7.07
N LEU A 366 -16.94 -25.30 6.15
CA LEU A 366 -16.56 -25.42 4.75
C LEU A 366 -17.72 -24.95 3.85
N VAL A 367 -17.43 -24.23 2.76
CA VAL A 367 -18.43 -23.85 1.75
C VAL A 367 -18.05 -24.28 0.32
N PRO A 368 -19.02 -24.43 -0.59
CA PRO A 368 -18.74 -24.71 -2.00
C PRO A 368 -17.85 -23.62 -2.62
N GLY A 369 -16.65 -24.00 -3.08
CA GLY A 369 -15.62 -23.07 -3.60
C GLY A 369 -14.29 -23.15 -2.85
N ASP A 370 -14.28 -23.65 -1.62
CA ASP A 370 -13.06 -23.77 -0.79
C ASP A 370 -12.16 -24.96 -1.15
N TYR A 371 -12.60 -25.84 -2.07
CA TYR A 371 -11.90 -27.05 -2.52
C TYR A 371 -11.99 -27.14 -4.04
N VAL A 372 -11.04 -26.51 -4.72
CA VAL A 372 -10.90 -26.57 -6.18
C VAL A 372 -9.60 -27.28 -6.51
N VAL A 373 -9.66 -28.13 -7.52
CA VAL A 373 -8.50 -28.80 -8.10
C VAL A 373 -8.16 -28.11 -9.42
N VAL A 374 -6.89 -27.77 -9.64
CA VAL A 374 -6.42 -27.18 -10.90
C VAL A 374 -5.38 -28.10 -11.55
N ASP A 375 -5.54 -28.34 -12.86
CA ASP A 375 -4.55 -29.00 -13.74
C ASP A 375 -3.48 -27.98 -14.20
N ARG A 376 -2.25 -28.40 -14.48
CA ARG A 376 -1.16 -27.60 -15.09
C ARG A 376 -1.55 -26.74 -16.30
N SER A 377 -2.59 -27.12 -17.04
CA SER A 377 -3.15 -26.37 -18.17
C SER A 377 -4.14 -25.26 -17.76
N GLY A 378 -4.37 -25.07 -16.46
CA GLY A 378 -5.33 -24.11 -15.89
C GLY A 378 -6.78 -24.61 -15.87
N GLY A 379 -7.01 -25.91 -16.09
CA GLY A 379 -8.35 -26.51 -16.01
C GLY A 379 -8.80 -26.71 -14.57
N GLU A 380 -9.91 -26.09 -14.18
CA GLU A 380 -10.50 -26.21 -12.84
C GLU A 380 -11.51 -27.36 -12.75
N PHE A 381 -11.37 -28.19 -11.72
CA PHE A 381 -12.25 -29.32 -11.40
C PHE A 381 -12.86 -29.12 -10.02
N LEU A 382 -14.18 -29.13 -9.98
CA LEU A 382 -14.95 -29.02 -8.74
C LEU A 382 -15.35 -30.42 -8.24
N PRO A 383 -15.49 -30.61 -6.92
CA PRO A 383 -15.93 -31.89 -6.38
C PRO A 383 -17.37 -32.18 -6.79
N LEU A 384 -17.64 -33.43 -7.16
CA LEU A 384 -18.98 -33.94 -7.44
C LEU A 384 -19.75 -34.31 -6.17
N GLY A 385 -19.03 -34.67 -5.09
CA GLY A 385 -19.65 -35.05 -3.84
C GLY A 385 -18.71 -35.11 -2.64
N ILE A 386 -19.33 -35.22 -1.46
CA ILE A 386 -18.68 -35.18 -0.14
C ILE A 386 -19.03 -36.48 0.61
N SER A 387 -18.03 -37.13 1.20
CA SER A 387 -18.21 -38.40 1.91
C SER A 387 -19.14 -38.28 3.11
N ASN A 388 -20.03 -39.25 3.28
CA ASN A 388 -20.84 -39.43 4.48
C ASN A 388 -20.11 -40.35 5.50
N PRO A 389 -20.54 -40.37 6.77
CA PRO A 389 -19.95 -41.26 7.79
C PRO A 389 -20.06 -42.76 7.47
N SER A 390 -20.96 -43.13 6.55
CA SER A 390 -21.26 -44.51 6.16
C SER A 390 -20.42 -45.00 4.96
N GLY A 391 -19.51 -44.17 4.43
CA GLY A 391 -18.64 -44.49 3.30
C GLY A 391 -19.22 -44.21 1.90
N GLY A 392 -20.41 -43.62 1.79
CA GLY A 392 -21.00 -43.13 0.53
C GLY A 392 -20.77 -41.63 0.29
N PHE A 393 -21.30 -41.07 -0.80
CA PHE A 393 -21.14 -39.64 -1.13
C PHE A 393 -22.49 -38.90 -1.25
N TYR A 394 -22.58 -37.72 -0.64
CA TYR A 394 -23.61 -36.73 -0.93
C TYR A 394 -23.20 -35.88 -2.12
N ARG A 395 -24.13 -35.59 -3.03
CA ARG A 395 -23.85 -34.71 -4.18
C ARG A 395 -23.58 -33.27 -3.72
N ARG A 396 -22.57 -32.62 -4.31
CA ARG A 396 -22.13 -31.26 -3.95
C ARG A 396 -23.27 -30.25 -3.93
N ASP A 397 -24.13 -30.26 -4.95
CA ASP A 397 -25.20 -29.27 -5.14
C ASP A 397 -26.23 -29.27 -3.98
N TYR A 398 -26.22 -30.33 -3.15
CA TYR A 398 -27.08 -30.47 -1.98
C TYR A 398 -26.45 -30.02 -0.67
N VAL A 399 -25.13 -29.80 -0.62
CA VAL A 399 -24.42 -29.43 0.61
C VAL A 399 -23.96 -27.99 0.50
N ARG A 400 -24.69 -27.09 1.16
CA ARG A 400 -24.37 -25.65 1.16
C ARG A 400 -23.31 -25.25 2.18
N ARG A 401 -23.18 -26.01 3.26
CA ARG A 401 -22.21 -25.78 4.34
C ARG A 401 -21.89 -27.11 5.02
N VAL A 402 -20.61 -27.35 5.32
CA VAL A 402 -20.16 -28.48 6.16
C VAL A 402 -19.56 -27.91 7.43
N GLU A 403 -19.98 -28.42 8.58
CA GLU A 403 -19.43 -28.05 9.89
C GLU A 403 -18.77 -29.28 10.51
N LEU A 404 -17.57 -29.09 11.06
CA LEU A 404 -16.74 -30.15 11.61
C LEU A 404 -16.57 -29.86 13.08
N HIS A 405 -16.98 -30.82 13.92
CA HIS A 405 -17.02 -30.64 15.37
C HIS A 405 -16.17 -31.71 16.06
N ARG A 406 -15.53 -31.35 17.18
CA ARG A 406 -14.63 -32.23 17.96
C ARG A 406 -15.41 -33.27 18.75
N ASP A 407 -16.59 -32.90 19.24
CA ASP A 407 -17.48 -33.72 20.06
C ASP A 407 -18.91 -33.61 19.53
N LEU A 408 -19.51 -34.71 19.06
CA LEU A 408 -20.90 -34.76 18.63
C LEU A 408 -21.74 -35.44 19.71
N ASN A 409 -22.30 -34.63 20.63
CA ASN A 409 -23.31 -35.10 21.59
C ASN A 409 -24.76 -34.71 21.22
N PHE A 410 -24.98 -34.17 20.02
CA PHE A 410 -26.31 -33.74 19.58
C PHE A 410 -26.85 -34.59 18.42
N PRO A 411 -28.15 -34.93 18.42
CA PRO A 411 -28.78 -35.56 17.27
C PRO A 411 -28.80 -34.59 16.09
N VAL A 412 -28.25 -35.03 14.95
CA VAL A 412 -28.30 -34.30 13.69
C VAL A 412 -29.76 -34.20 13.26
N THR A 413 -30.36 -33.03 13.41
CA THR A 413 -31.78 -32.82 13.09
C THR A 413 -31.87 -32.32 11.65
N PHE A 414 -32.32 -33.18 10.74
CA PHE A 414 -32.56 -32.80 9.34
C PHE A 414 -33.90 -32.04 9.24
N GLY A 415 -33.84 -30.72 9.36
CA GLY A 415 -34.98 -29.83 9.18
C GLY A 415 -35.47 -29.77 7.73
N SER A 416 -36.78 -29.62 7.53
CA SER A 416 -37.46 -29.67 6.24
C SER A 416 -37.09 -28.52 5.30
N GLY A 417 -36.16 -28.77 4.37
CA GLY A 417 -35.90 -27.93 3.20
C GLY A 417 -34.42 -27.88 2.82
N GLY A 418 -33.93 -28.92 2.13
CA GLY A 418 -32.56 -29.00 1.61
C GLY A 418 -31.50 -29.18 2.71
N VAL A 419 -30.51 -30.07 2.49
CA VAL A 419 -29.44 -30.35 3.46
C VAL A 419 -28.49 -29.14 3.56
N SER A 420 -28.87 -28.15 4.35
CA SER A 420 -28.16 -26.87 4.40
C SER A 420 -26.91 -26.90 5.28
N GLN A 421 -26.79 -27.89 6.19
CA GLN A 421 -25.65 -28.06 7.09
C GLN A 421 -25.35 -29.56 7.34
N LEU A 422 -24.09 -29.97 7.16
CA LEU A 422 -23.61 -31.33 7.44
C LEU A 422 -22.62 -31.29 8.60
N ALA A 423 -22.93 -31.93 9.73
CA ALA A 423 -22.03 -32.05 10.88
C ALA A 423 -21.32 -33.41 10.87
N LEU A 424 -19.97 -33.42 10.86
CA LEU A 424 -19.18 -34.67 10.90
C LEU A 424 -18.28 -34.73 12.15
N PRO A 425 -18.20 -35.87 12.85
CA PRO A 425 -17.23 -36.08 13.90
C PRO A 425 -15.84 -36.24 13.27
N LYS A 426 -14.80 -35.72 13.92
CA LYS A 426 -13.42 -35.90 13.45
C LYS A 426 -13.07 -37.38 13.28
N PRO A 427 -12.43 -37.78 12.16
CA PRO A 427 -11.10 -37.22 11.83
C PRO A 427 -10.81 -36.86 10.36
N ALA A 428 -11.64 -37.22 9.37
CA ALA A 428 -11.33 -37.01 7.95
C ALA A 428 -12.57 -36.86 7.06
N ILE A 429 -12.44 -36.11 5.95
CA ILE A 429 -13.46 -35.95 4.91
C ILE A 429 -12.87 -36.35 3.57
N THR A 430 -13.62 -37.08 2.74
CA THR A 430 -13.21 -37.42 1.37
C THR A 430 -14.08 -36.66 0.36
N LEU A 431 -13.44 -35.97 -0.58
CA LEU A 431 -14.09 -35.29 -1.70
C LEU A 431 -13.91 -36.10 -2.99
N LEU A 432 -15.00 -36.25 -3.76
CA LEU A 432 -15.02 -37.00 -5.02
C LEU A 432 -14.87 -36.06 -6.21
N TYR A 433 -13.93 -36.32 -7.12
CA TYR A 433 -13.71 -35.55 -8.35
C TYR A 433 -13.79 -36.45 -9.58
N GLU A 434 -14.18 -35.88 -10.73
CA GLU A 434 -14.11 -36.51 -12.04
C GLU A 434 -13.05 -35.82 -12.89
N VAL A 435 -12.03 -36.56 -13.32
CA VAL A 435 -10.82 -36.01 -13.95
C VAL A 435 -10.40 -36.84 -15.18
N PRO A 436 -9.65 -36.26 -16.14
CA PRO A 436 -9.23 -36.99 -17.34
C PRO A 436 -8.37 -38.23 -17.03
N ALA A 437 -8.50 -39.29 -17.84
CA ALA A 437 -7.74 -40.55 -17.74
C ALA A 437 -6.32 -40.42 -18.32
N ARG A 438 -5.57 -39.41 -17.88
CA ARG A 438 -4.16 -39.17 -18.19
C ARG A 438 -3.38 -38.88 -16.91
N ASP A 439 -2.07 -38.66 -17.03
CA ASP A 439 -1.31 -38.03 -15.94
C ASP A 439 -1.92 -36.67 -15.65
N VAL A 440 -2.44 -36.51 -14.45
CA VAL A 440 -2.94 -35.22 -13.98
C VAL A 440 -2.13 -34.85 -12.76
N GLU A 441 -1.54 -33.66 -12.81
CA GLU A 441 -1.00 -33.02 -11.63
C GLU A 441 -2.08 -32.14 -11.03
N PHE A 442 -2.22 -32.29 -9.72
CA PHE A 442 -3.27 -31.68 -8.94
C PHE A 442 -2.64 -30.62 -8.07
N HIS A 443 -3.15 -29.41 -8.19
CA HIS A 443 -2.92 -28.36 -7.23
C HIS A 443 -4.19 -28.28 -6.38
N LEU A 444 -4.11 -28.78 -5.15
CA LEU A 444 -5.17 -28.54 -4.19
C LEU A 444 -4.93 -27.17 -3.55
N HIS A 445 -5.81 -26.24 -3.85
CA HIS A 445 -5.79 -24.93 -3.23
C HIS A 445 -6.53 -25.01 -1.91
N HIS A 446 -5.75 -24.91 -0.83
CA HIS A 446 -6.32 -24.90 0.50
C HIS A 446 -5.51 -24.02 1.44
N ASN A 447 -6.05 -22.85 1.77
CA ASN A 447 -5.47 -21.94 2.77
C ASN A 447 -4.04 -21.44 2.51
N SER A 448 -3.74 -21.00 1.29
CA SER A 448 -2.39 -20.57 0.89
C SER A 448 -1.35 -21.69 0.90
N MET A 449 -1.79 -22.94 1.00
CA MET A 449 -0.93 -24.09 0.73
C MET A 449 -1.32 -24.64 -0.63
N ILE A 450 -0.33 -24.76 -1.51
CA ILE A 450 -0.44 -25.54 -2.73
C ILE A 450 0.11 -26.91 -2.40
N TYR A 451 -0.74 -27.92 -2.46
CA TYR A 451 -0.30 -29.30 -2.39
C TYR A 451 -0.18 -29.84 -3.80
N ASP A 452 1.06 -30.01 -4.25
CA ASP A 452 1.38 -30.61 -5.54
C ASP A 452 1.41 -32.12 -5.39
N PHE A 453 0.56 -32.81 -6.14
CA PHE A 453 0.68 -34.25 -6.27
C PHE A 453 0.35 -34.71 -7.68
N ARG A 454 1.06 -35.76 -8.11
CA ARG A 454 0.88 -36.38 -9.41
C ARG A 454 0.09 -37.66 -9.23
N VAL A 455 -1.07 -37.75 -9.86
CA VAL A 455 -1.77 -39.03 -10.00
C VAL A 455 -1.41 -39.59 -11.38
N PRO A 456 -0.59 -40.64 -11.45
CA PRO A 456 -0.19 -41.22 -12.73
C PRO A 456 -1.42 -41.79 -13.46
N ALA A 457 -1.31 -41.87 -14.78
CA ALA A 457 -2.27 -42.50 -15.65
C ALA A 457 -2.51 -43.95 -15.19
N PRO A 458 -3.73 -44.48 -15.36
CA PRO A 458 -4.03 -45.85 -14.99
C PRO A 458 -3.05 -46.79 -15.69
N GLN A 459 -2.30 -47.58 -14.91
CA GLN A 459 -1.47 -48.61 -15.50
C GLN A 459 -2.37 -49.67 -16.14
N PRO A 460 -2.05 -50.17 -17.34
CA PRO A 460 -2.79 -51.29 -17.90
C PRO A 460 -2.68 -52.46 -16.92
N LYS A 461 -3.82 -52.97 -16.45
CA LYS A 461 -3.84 -54.15 -15.59
C LYS A 461 -3.03 -55.26 -16.29
N PRO A 462 -2.05 -55.89 -15.62
CA PRO A 462 -1.42 -57.08 -16.18
C PRO A 462 -2.53 -58.09 -16.45
N ARG A 463 -2.55 -58.60 -17.69
CA ARG A 463 -3.53 -59.59 -18.15
C ARG A 463 -3.41 -60.89 -17.39
#